data_AF-A0A067CY00-F1
#
_entry.id   AF-A0A067CY00-F1
#
_cell.length_a   1.000
_cell.length_b   1.000
_cell.length_c   1.000
_cell.angle_alpha   90.00
_cell.angle_beta   90.00
_cell.angle_gamma   90.00
#
_symmetry.space_group_name_H-M   'P 1'
#
loop_
_entity.id
_entity.type
_entity.pdbx_description
1 polymer ?
#
loop_
_entity_poly.entity_id
_entity_poly.type
_entity_poly.pdbx_seq_one_letter_code
_entity_poly.pdbx_strand_id
1 'polypeptide(L)'
;MADHDELEKLRSYKTLTKLRMKQAAEKLGSYRVQVEDAQKTIQDLQATNADLQAMNADHVRVIAELRAEVARLQRAQEVAATQPFQRAPSPAVASVVTDPPPALATPVRKDATASDDASSSSSDDDAVSDAGSGILATGSDTDSDDDEPKTVAMLLGRAAAVVATPKTPAPLPLPTVRVPSTTTVTATTATATETTPTTEMTTASASTDAAPAAKKRKRDESMPQNINRFLQVVSMSTGSSIYRATKILALFYGAVFGNEDKVATSLMLLPKLHKAMRHHQIPITDVASAFVATAPIAKDIALHVDVLSEVAPTPSDAAVALATITQHVSRKKNLPMKLQVGWCRVHTLFSHRVKSLAATNAFLIDRLAAQNRHLFDFVAIAESWPLALTQLASKASTSLLAVTVRYLLGTLVAAQDGVEDRTELQMTPIQDMYALCGGPVAADADAITDAFLNVAPTDALLFEMHESIRLLCLVLGYAGCMETFPLLRNLLAETTCVSVRLLGVTAATLLEHPCADEATDTNAAKTMIDRLLPVVQNTHCEPSLRAAAAVGLLEVASRVSAKTLAKEYLSPVLLWFGSQTPSAQLAMPSGLLRKLQNTVVTLA
;
A
#
# COMPACT_ATOMS: atom_id res chain seq x y z
N MET A 1 -4.57 70.65 -7.93
CA MET A 1 -5.32 69.43 -7.55
C MET A 1 -4.48 68.16 -7.75
N ALA A 2 -3.85 67.95 -8.92
CA ALA A 2 -3.01 66.77 -9.19
C ALA A 2 -2.01 66.40 -8.07
N ASP A 3 -1.29 67.39 -7.53
CA ASP A 3 -0.28 67.19 -6.48
C ASP A 3 -0.83 66.61 -5.17
N HIS A 4 -2.14 66.76 -4.91
CA HIS A 4 -2.78 66.22 -3.71
C HIS A 4 -2.98 64.70 -3.83
N ASP A 5 -3.51 64.25 -4.97
CA ASP A 5 -3.74 62.83 -5.28
C ASP A 5 -2.43 62.04 -5.32
N GLU A 6 -1.34 62.64 -5.81
CA GLU A 6 -0.02 62.01 -5.84
C GLU A 6 0.56 61.84 -4.42
N LEU A 7 0.39 62.87 -3.57
CA LEU A 7 0.81 62.83 -2.17
C LEU A 7 -0.01 61.80 -1.35
N GLU A 8 -1.29 61.63 -1.67
CA GLU A 8 -2.15 60.59 -1.07
C GLU A 8 -1.79 59.16 -1.54
N LYS A 9 -1.44 58.98 -2.82
CA LYS A 9 -0.87 57.72 -3.32
C LYS A 9 0.45 57.37 -2.61
N LEU A 10 1.34 58.35 -2.42
CA LEU A 10 2.59 58.19 -1.66
C LEU A 10 2.37 57.79 -0.20
N ARG A 11 1.38 58.40 0.49
CA ARG A 11 0.96 57.98 1.86
C ARG A 11 0.43 56.55 1.90
N SER A 12 -0.37 56.19 0.90
CA SER A 12 -0.95 54.85 0.77
C SER A 12 0.12 53.78 0.54
N TYR A 13 1.05 54.03 -0.38
CA TYR A 13 2.19 53.15 -0.65
C TYR A 13 3.10 52.99 0.58
N LYS A 14 3.41 54.09 1.28
CA LYS A 14 4.18 54.06 2.54
C LYS A 14 3.51 53.19 3.61
N THR A 15 2.19 53.23 3.70
CA THR A 15 1.40 52.43 4.65
C THR A 15 1.43 50.94 4.28
N LEU A 16 1.21 50.62 3.00
CA LEU A 16 1.27 49.24 2.49
C LEU A 16 2.67 48.62 2.68
N THR A 17 3.73 49.38 2.41
CA THR A 17 5.11 48.91 2.61
C THR A 17 5.41 48.63 4.08
N LYS A 18 4.99 49.51 5.01
CA LYS A 18 5.10 49.25 6.46
C LYS A 18 4.36 47.98 6.88
N LEU A 19 3.16 47.74 6.35
CA LEU A 19 2.39 46.54 6.65
C LEU A 19 3.10 45.27 6.16
N ARG A 20 3.63 45.28 4.92
CA ARG A 20 4.41 44.16 4.36
C ARG A 20 5.69 43.89 5.16
N MET A 21 6.42 44.93 5.57
CA MET A 21 7.60 44.79 6.44
C MET A 21 7.24 44.19 7.80
N LYS A 22 6.10 44.59 8.40
CA LYS A 22 5.64 43.99 9.67
C LYS A 22 5.30 42.51 9.52
N GLN A 23 4.56 42.14 8.47
CA GLN A 23 4.23 40.73 8.17
C GLN A 23 5.48 39.89 7.88
N ALA A 24 6.49 40.46 7.22
CA ALA A 24 7.77 39.79 6.99
C ALA A 24 8.53 39.57 8.31
N ALA A 25 8.56 40.55 9.21
CA ALA A 25 9.17 40.42 10.53
C ALA A 25 8.44 39.38 11.42
N GLU A 26 7.10 39.36 11.40
CA GLU A 26 6.29 38.35 12.10
C GLU A 26 6.57 36.93 11.56
N LYS A 27 6.69 36.76 10.23
CA LYS A 27 7.09 35.48 9.62
C LYS A 27 8.51 35.06 9.98
N LEU A 28 9.48 35.98 9.94
CA LEU A 28 10.87 35.71 10.35
C LEU A 28 10.96 35.30 11.83
N GLY A 29 10.17 35.94 12.70
CA GLY A 29 10.04 35.51 14.10
C GLY A 29 9.51 34.08 14.23
N SER A 30 8.47 33.73 13.47
CA SER A 30 7.93 32.36 13.47
C SER A 30 8.93 31.32 12.94
N TYR A 31 9.67 31.63 11.86
CA TYR A 31 10.69 30.73 11.34
C TYR A 31 11.86 30.55 12.31
N ARG A 32 12.25 31.60 13.04
CA ARG A 32 13.29 31.50 14.07
C ARG A 32 12.90 30.51 15.18
N VAL A 33 11.67 30.61 15.71
CA VAL A 33 11.16 29.67 16.73
C VAL A 33 11.12 28.23 16.17
N GLN A 34 10.68 28.04 14.93
CA GLN A 34 10.69 26.71 14.28
C GLN A 34 12.11 26.13 14.12
N VAL A 35 13.11 26.96 13.87
CA VAL A 35 14.52 26.53 13.81
C VAL A 35 15.06 26.18 15.20
N GLU A 36 14.72 26.97 16.23
CA GLU A 36 15.11 26.71 17.63
C GLU A 36 14.48 25.39 18.14
N ASP A 37 13.19 25.15 17.85
CA ASP A 37 12.49 23.88 18.14
C ASP A 37 13.10 22.68 17.39
N ALA A 38 13.44 22.85 16.10
CA ALA A 38 14.06 21.81 15.30
C ALA A 38 15.48 21.47 15.78
N GLN A 39 16.28 22.47 16.17
CA GLN A 39 17.61 22.27 16.76
C GLN A 39 17.52 21.51 18.08
N LYS A 40 16.56 21.84 18.95
CA LYS A 40 16.33 21.09 20.18
C LYS A 40 15.95 19.64 19.89
N THR A 41 15.02 19.41 18.95
CA THR A 41 14.61 18.06 18.54
C THR A 41 15.79 17.24 18.01
N ILE A 42 16.72 17.86 17.26
CA ILE A 42 17.95 17.21 16.78
C ILE A 42 18.87 16.82 17.94
N GLN A 43 19.03 17.67 18.96
CA GLN A 43 19.84 17.37 20.14
C GLN A 43 19.24 16.21 20.96
N ASP A 44 17.92 16.21 21.17
CA ASP A 44 17.21 15.15 21.89
C ASP A 44 17.34 13.79 21.15
N LEU A 45 17.27 13.80 19.82
CA LEU A 45 17.49 12.61 18.97
C LEU A 45 18.95 12.13 18.99
N GLN A 46 19.93 13.04 19.04
CA GLN A 46 21.34 12.70 19.16
C GLN A 46 21.65 12.03 20.51
N ALA A 47 21.09 12.55 21.61
CA ALA A 47 21.20 11.93 22.93
C ALA A 47 20.58 10.52 22.94
N THR A 48 19.35 10.39 22.43
CA THR A 48 18.65 9.09 22.32
C THR A 48 19.45 8.06 21.49
N ASN A 49 20.11 8.49 20.41
CA ASN A 49 20.95 7.61 19.59
C ASN A 49 22.23 7.18 20.33
N ALA A 50 22.85 8.05 21.13
CA ALA A 50 23.97 7.68 21.98
C ALA A 50 23.58 6.63 23.04
N ASP A 51 22.42 6.79 23.68
CA ASP A 51 21.89 5.82 24.65
C ASP A 51 21.59 4.45 24.01
N LEU A 52 21.00 4.45 22.80
CA LEU A 52 20.76 3.22 22.03
C LEU A 52 22.07 2.53 21.61
N GLN A 53 23.11 3.29 21.26
CA GLN A 53 24.42 2.74 20.93
C GLN A 53 25.10 2.10 22.16
N ALA A 54 25.01 2.75 23.34
CA ALA A 54 25.50 2.20 24.60
C ALA A 54 24.77 0.90 24.97
N MET A 55 23.43 0.88 24.89
CA MET A 55 22.62 -0.29 25.16
C MET A 55 22.92 -1.46 24.19
N ASN A 56 23.15 -1.15 22.91
CA ASN A 56 23.52 -2.17 21.93
C ASN A 56 24.92 -2.75 22.19
N ALA A 57 25.88 -1.93 22.64
CA ALA A 57 27.20 -2.41 23.04
C ALA A 57 27.12 -3.36 24.26
N ASP A 58 26.28 -3.04 25.26
CA ASP A 58 26.02 -3.93 26.40
C ASP A 58 25.34 -5.24 25.96
N HIS A 59 24.35 -5.19 25.07
CA HIS A 59 23.73 -6.40 24.52
C HIS A 59 24.74 -7.29 23.77
N VAL A 60 25.63 -6.70 22.96
CA VAL A 60 26.70 -7.43 22.26
C VAL A 60 27.66 -8.10 23.26
N ARG A 61 28.00 -7.44 24.37
CA ARG A 61 28.81 -8.05 25.45
C ARG A 61 28.10 -9.26 26.06
N VAL A 62 26.84 -9.11 26.47
CA VAL A 62 26.05 -10.21 27.07
C VAL A 62 25.90 -11.39 26.12
N ILE A 63 25.71 -11.15 24.82
CA ILE A 63 25.68 -12.21 23.80
C ILE A 63 27.03 -12.93 23.69
N ALA A 64 28.16 -12.22 23.81
CA ALA A 64 29.48 -12.85 23.80
C ALA A 64 29.73 -13.72 25.05
N GLU A 65 29.32 -13.25 26.23
CA GLU A 65 29.39 -14.00 27.49
C GLU A 65 28.53 -15.29 27.43
N LEU A 66 27.28 -15.18 26.96
CA LEU A 66 26.38 -16.33 26.79
C LEU A 66 26.94 -17.35 25.79
N ARG A 67 27.55 -16.90 24.68
CA ARG A 67 28.21 -17.80 23.71
C ARG A 67 29.40 -18.53 24.32
N ALA A 68 30.21 -17.86 25.15
CA ALA A 68 31.33 -18.48 25.84
C ALA A 68 30.84 -19.54 26.84
N GLU A 69 29.75 -19.27 27.56
CA GLU A 69 29.16 -20.21 28.52
C GLU A 69 28.51 -21.43 27.83
N VAL A 70 27.78 -21.24 26.72
CA VAL A 70 27.27 -22.36 25.90
C VAL A 70 28.43 -23.23 25.41
N ALA A 71 29.51 -22.64 24.90
CA ALA A 71 30.69 -23.37 24.46
C ALA A 71 31.44 -24.07 25.62
N ARG A 72 31.30 -23.58 26.87
CA ARG A 72 31.82 -24.25 28.08
C ARG A 72 30.97 -25.46 28.46
N LEU A 73 29.65 -25.31 28.43
CA LEU A 73 28.69 -26.37 28.75
C LEU A 73 28.76 -27.52 27.73
N GLN A 74 28.87 -27.21 26.44
CA GLN A 74 29.05 -28.22 25.38
C GLN A 74 30.31 -29.07 25.61
N ARG A 75 31.46 -28.45 25.88
CA ARG A 75 32.70 -29.18 26.21
C ARG A 75 32.57 -30.00 27.50
N ALA A 76 31.86 -29.51 28.52
CA ALA A 76 31.61 -30.28 29.73
C ALA A 76 30.73 -31.52 29.47
N GLN A 77 29.74 -31.40 28.56
CA GLN A 77 28.88 -32.50 28.13
C GLN A 77 29.65 -33.55 27.33
N GLU A 78 30.56 -33.14 26.44
CA GLU A 78 31.45 -34.03 25.67
C GLU A 78 32.40 -34.82 26.58
N VAL A 79 32.96 -34.17 27.62
CA VAL A 79 33.81 -34.82 28.64
C VAL A 79 33.01 -35.81 29.50
N ALA A 80 31.77 -35.47 29.86
CA ALA A 80 30.88 -36.39 30.57
C ALA A 80 30.50 -37.63 29.73
N ALA A 81 30.35 -37.46 28.41
CA ALA A 81 30.05 -38.54 27.47
C ALA A 81 31.24 -39.48 27.19
N THR A 82 32.46 -39.13 27.61
CA THR A 82 33.68 -39.92 27.36
C THR A 82 34.23 -40.67 28.58
N GLN A 83 33.54 -40.66 29.73
CA GLN A 83 33.94 -41.48 30.89
C GLN A 83 33.50 -42.95 30.74
N PRO A 84 34.43 -43.93 30.79
CA PRO A 84 34.09 -45.34 30.70
C PRO A 84 33.56 -45.90 32.04
N PHE A 85 32.45 -46.63 31.96
CA PHE A 85 31.88 -47.38 33.10
C PHE A 85 32.87 -48.39 33.68
N GLN A 86 33.23 -48.25 34.96
CA GLN A 86 33.68 -49.38 35.78
C GLN A 86 32.53 -49.88 36.65
N ARG A 87 32.25 -51.19 36.58
CA ARG A 87 31.15 -51.87 37.28
C ARG A 87 31.64 -53.17 37.91
N ALA A 88 31.54 -53.29 39.24
CA ALA A 88 31.49 -54.54 40.00
C ALA A 88 31.20 -54.25 41.49
N PRO A 89 30.71 -55.21 42.29
CA PRO A 89 29.56 -56.06 42.00
C PRO A 89 28.52 -56.05 43.16
N SER A 90 27.27 -56.42 42.89
CA SER A 90 26.22 -56.57 43.92
C SER A 90 26.13 -58.00 44.47
N PRO A 91 25.71 -58.15 45.74
CA PRO A 91 24.62 -59.08 46.06
C PRO A 91 23.57 -58.38 46.96
N ALA A 92 22.31 -58.24 46.52
CA ALA A 92 21.24 -59.25 46.57
C ALA A 92 20.46 -59.26 47.91
N VAL A 93 19.18 -58.85 47.87
CA VAL A 93 17.99 -59.65 48.25
C VAL A 93 16.70 -58.80 48.09
N ALA A 94 15.70 -59.44 47.48
CA ALA A 94 14.29 -59.09 47.22
C ALA A 94 13.60 -57.86 47.87
N SER A 95 12.84 -57.13 47.05
CA SER A 95 11.36 -57.07 47.18
C SER A 95 10.66 -56.50 45.92
N VAL A 96 9.66 -57.22 45.40
CA VAL A 96 8.40 -56.77 44.73
C VAL A 96 8.49 -55.54 43.78
N VAL A 97 8.51 -55.70 42.43
CA VAL A 97 7.35 -55.85 41.51
C VAL A 97 6.42 -54.62 41.55
N THR A 98 6.20 -53.82 40.48
CA THR A 98 5.92 -54.16 39.07
C THR A 98 6.69 -53.35 38.00
N ASP A 99 6.93 -54.04 36.88
CA ASP A 99 7.47 -53.70 35.55
C ASP A 99 6.35 -53.14 34.60
N PRO A 100 6.52 -52.89 33.26
CA PRO A 100 7.67 -52.39 32.47
C PRO A 100 7.24 -51.28 31.40
N PRO A 101 7.68 -51.23 30.11
CA PRO A 101 8.51 -50.13 29.56
C PRO A 101 7.99 -49.67 28.15
N PRO A 102 8.77 -49.51 27.05
CA PRO A 102 10.13 -48.97 26.84
C PRO A 102 10.16 -47.81 25.81
N ALA A 103 11.38 -47.35 25.50
CA ALA A 103 11.70 -46.54 24.32
C ALA A 103 12.55 -47.35 23.30
N LEU A 104 13.13 -46.63 22.33
CA LEU A 104 14.31 -46.92 21.48
C LEU A 104 14.15 -47.38 20.01
N ALA A 105 14.70 -46.52 19.15
CA ALA A 105 15.81 -46.79 18.21
C ALA A 105 15.58 -47.43 16.81
N THR A 106 16.01 -46.63 15.81
CA THR A 106 16.80 -46.93 14.58
C THR A 106 17.88 -48.04 14.76
N PRO A 107 18.64 -48.57 13.73
CA PRO A 107 19.13 -47.87 12.50
C PRO A 107 19.52 -48.72 11.23
N VAL A 108 20.18 -48.04 10.26
CA VAL A 108 21.31 -48.49 9.36
C VAL A 108 21.06 -48.68 7.83
N ARG A 109 21.70 -47.79 7.02
CA ARG A 109 22.47 -47.88 5.72
C ARG A 109 22.16 -48.99 4.67
N LYS A 110 22.40 -48.84 3.35
CA LYS A 110 23.45 -48.09 2.59
C LYS A 110 23.16 -47.96 1.06
N ASP A 111 23.80 -46.99 0.38
CA ASP A 111 24.21 -46.87 -1.05
C ASP A 111 23.23 -47.02 -2.28
N ALA A 112 23.04 -45.88 -2.96
CA ALA A 112 23.32 -45.59 -4.39
C ALA A 112 22.40 -46.00 -5.60
N THR A 113 22.40 -45.06 -6.59
CA THR A 113 22.06 -45.13 -8.05
C THR A 113 20.61 -44.99 -8.57
N ALA A 114 20.44 -43.93 -9.39
CA ALA A 114 19.78 -43.82 -10.70
C ALA A 114 18.26 -44.00 -10.95
N SER A 115 17.79 -43.18 -11.90
CA SER A 115 16.66 -43.34 -12.85
C SER A 115 15.18 -43.33 -12.40
N ASP A 116 14.45 -42.47 -13.11
CA ASP A 116 13.13 -42.66 -13.74
C ASP A 116 11.82 -42.78 -12.93
N ASP A 117 10.94 -41.80 -13.21
CA ASP A 117 9.51 -41.89 -13.57
C ASP A 117 8.42 -42.48 -12.65
N ALA A 118 7.18 -42.12 -13.04
CA ALA A 118 5.89 -42.73 -12.72
C ALA A 118 5.23 -42.43 -11.35
N SER A 119 4.41 -41.37 -11.38
CA SER A 119 2.98 -41.39 -11.06
C SER A 119 2.39 -42.56 -10.23
N SER A 120 1.88 -42.25 -9.04
CA SER A 120 0.60 -42.73 -8.46
C SER A 120 0.27 -41.86 -7.23
N SER A 121 -0.94 -41.35 -7.00
CA SER A 121 -2.28 -41.96 -7.00
C SER A 121 -2.51 -42.90 -5.81
N SER A 122 -2.90 -42.34 -4.67
CA SER A 122 -3.66 -43.04 -3.63
C SER A 122 -4.64 -42.07 -2.95
N SER A 123 -5.91 -42.20 -3.31
CA SER A 123 -7.05 -41.82 -2.47
C SER A 123 -7.14 -42.77 -1.27
N ASP A 124 -7.61 -42.26 -0.13
CA ASP A 124 -8.48 -43.01 0.79
C ASP A 124 -9.30 -42.02 1.63
N ASP A 125 -10.47 -42.48 2.07
CA ASP A 125 -11.64 -41.66 2.40
C ASP A 125 -11.88 -41.39 3.91
N ASP A 126 -13.05 -40.81 4.18
CA ASP A 126 -13.85 -40.86 5.42
C ASP A 126 -13.55 -39.90 6.59
N ALA A 127 -14.38 -38.86 6.66
CA ALA A 127 -14.99 -38.41 7.90
C ALA A 127 -16.41 -37.85 7.66
N VAL A 128 -17.43 -38.71 7.81
CA VAL A 128 -18.85 -38.33 7.73
C VAL A 128 -19.28 -37.57 8.99
N SER A 129 -20.05 -36.49 8.85
CA SER A 129 -20.91 -35.96 9.92
C SER A 129 -22.07 -35.17 9.33
N ASP A 130 -23.24 -35.80 9.31
CA ASP A 130 -24.53 -35.22 8.95
C ASP A 130 -25.11 -34.38 10.10
N ALA A 131 -25.75 -33.26 9.77
CA ALA A 131 -26.72 -32.55 10.60
C ALA A 131 -27.52 -31.59 9.71
N GLY A 132 -28.49 -32.13 8.97
CA GLY A 132 -29.27 -31.35 8.00
C GLY A 132 -30.26 -30.32 8.58
N SER A 133 -30.77 -29.47 7.70
CA SER A 133 -32.11 -28.85 7.81
C SER A 133 -32.59 -28.47 6.42
N GLY A 134 -33.52 -29.27 5.89
CA GLY A 134 -34.17 -28.98 4.61
C GLY A 134 -35.35 -28.04 4.78
N ILE A 135 -35.56 -27.15 3.81
CA ILE A 135 -36.88 -26.57 3.53
C ILE A 135 -37.15 -26.79 2.05
N LEU A 136 -38.00 -27.78 1.76
CA LEU A 136 -38.67 -27.91 0.48
C LEU A 136 -39.90 -26.99 0.49
N ALA A 137 -40.05 -26.17 -0.55
CA ALA A 137 -41.30 -25.52 -0.87
C ALA A 137 -41.53 -25.65 -2.38
N THR A 138 -42.42 -26.56 -2.76
CA THR A 138 -42.81 -26.85 -4.15
C THR A 138 -44.15 -26.22 -4.49
N GLY A 139 -44.24 -25.58 -5.66
CA GLY A 139 -45.42 -25.62 -6.51
C GLY A 139 -46.60 -24.68 -6.21
N SER A 140 -46.94 -23.85 -7.21
CA SER A 140 -48.27 -23.40 -7.67
C SER A 140 -48.20 -21.95 -8.17
N ASP A 141 -48.94 -21.50 -9.18
CA ASP A 141 -49.48 -22.17 -10.39
C ASP A 141 -49.73 -21.06 -11.45
N THR A 142 -50.07 -21.48 -12.67
CA THR A 142 -50.49 -20.69 -13.85
C THR A 142 -51.49 -19.54 -13.54
N ASP A 143 -51.58 -18.43 -14.30
CA ASP A 143 -51.97 -18.40 -15.72
C ASP A 143 -51.85 -17.03 -16.46
N SER A 144 -51.99 -17.11 -17.79
CA SER A 144 -52.39 -16.08 -18.79
C SER A 144 -51.52 -14.86 -19.19
N ASP A 145 -50.87 -15.02 -20.36
CA ASP A 145 -51.15 -14.36 -21.65
C ASP A 145 -50.73 -12.91 -22.03
N ASP A 146 -50.00 -12.88 -23.16
CA ASP A 146 -50.05 -12.02 -24.36
C ASP A 146 -49.20 -10.73 -24.57
N ASP A 147 -48.65 -10.74 -25.81
CA ASP A 147 -48.13 -9.71 -26.72
C ASP A 147 -46.78 -8.96 -26.50
N GLU A 148 -45.87 -9.22 -27.45
CA GLU A 148 -44.71 -8.40 -27.85
C GLU A 148 -45.14 -7.16 -28.70
N PRO A 149 -44.23 -6.41 -29.35
CA PRO A 149 -43.27 -5.50 -28.72
C PRO A 149 -43.47 -4.06 -29.25
N LYS A 150 -42.99 -3.02 -28.52
CA LYS A 150 -42.88 -1.66 -29.09
C LYS A 150 -41.53 -0.97 -28.92
N THR A 151 -41.10 -0.47 -30.06
CA THR A 151 -39.78 0.04 -30.43
C THR A 151 -39.60 1.53 -30.06
N VAL A 152 -38.44 1.86 -29.48
CA VAL A 152 -37.68 3.12 -29.64
C VAL A 152 -38.20 4.45 -29.03
N ALA A 153 -37.20 5.20 -28.53
CA ALA A 153 -37.15 6.65 -28.25
C ALA A 153 -37.96 7.22 -27.08
N MET A 154 -37.26 7.53 -25.99
CA MET A 154 -37.23 8.89 -25.40
C MET A 154 -36.22 8.98 -24.23
N LEU A 155 -35.15 9.77 -24.39
CA LEU A 155 -34.70 10.79 -23.41
C LEU A 155 -33.47 11.57 -23.96
N LEU A 156 -33.71 12.60 -24.77
CA LEU A 156 -32.69 13.61 -25.10
C LEU A 156 -33.36 14.98 -24.95
N GLY A 157 -33.01 15.68 -23.86
CA GLY A 157 -33.82 16.76 -23.29
C GLY A 157 -33.03 17.97 -22.77
N ARG A 158 -31.92 18.30 -23.44
CA ARG A 158 -31.40 19.65 -23.69
C ARG A 158 -31.70 20.77 -22.66
N ALA A 159 -30.66 21.24 -21.99
CA ALA A 159 -30.57 22.64 -21.53
C ALA A 159 -29.15 23.18 -21.77
N ALA A 160 -29.00 24.10 -22.72
CA ALA A 160 -27.73 24.77 -23.02
C ALA A 160 -27.93 26.29 -22.94
N ALA A 161 -27.16 26.94 -22.05
CA ALA A 161 -27.10 28.39 -21.82
C ALA A 161 -25.90 28.62 -20.86
N VAL A 162 -25.01 29.62 -20.98
CA VAL A 162 -24.82 30.75 -21.90
C VAL A 162 -23.31 30.96 -22.13
N VAL A 163 -22.92 31.40 -23.32
CA VAL A 163 -21.53 31.81 -23.63
C VAL A 163 -21.21 33.17 -22.98
N ALA A 164 -20.11 33.27 -22.21
CA ALA A 164 -19.57 34.54 -21.74
C ALA A 164 -18.03 34.54 -21.74
N THR A 165 -17.43 35.24 -22.71
CA THR A 165 -15.98 35.48 -22.82
C THR A 165 -15.53 36.66 -21.94
N PRO A 166 -14.49 36.52 -21.10
CA PRO A 166 -13.75 37.66 -20.56
C PRO A 166 -12.61 38.06 -21.50
N LYS A 167 -12.44 39.37 -21.72
CA LYS A 167 -11.35 39.93 -22.55
C LYS A 167 -10.01 39.92 -21.82
N THR A 168 -8.94 39.60 -22.55
CA THR A 168 -7.54 39.80 -22.14
C THR A 168 -7.20 41.30 -22.05
N PRO A 169 -6.54 41.77 -20.96
CA PRO A 169 -5.70 42.96 -21.00
C PRO A 169 -4.23 42.57 -21.22
N ALA A 170 -3.52 43.31 -22.08
CA ALA A 170 -2.10 43.07 -22.37
C ALA A 170 -1.18 43.48 -21.20
N PRO A 171 -0.07 42.77 -20.95
CA PRO A 171 0.93 43.19 -19.98
C PRO A 171 1.84 44.29 -20.54
N LEU A 172 2.09 45.34 -19.75
CA LEU A 172 3.20 46.27 -19.96
C LEU A 172 4.43 45.82 -19.13
N PRO A 173 5.66 46.11 -19.59
CA PRO A 173 6.85 45.44 -19.09
C PRO A 173 7.34 45.95 -17.73
N LEU A 174 7.86 45.05 -16.88
CA LEU A 174 8.64 45.45 -15.71
C LEU A 174 10.11 45.75 -16.11
N PRO A 175 10.75 46.74 -15.48
CA PRO A 175 12.14 47.09 -15.77
C PRO A 175 13.13 46.11 -15.14
N THR A 176 14.13 45.72 -15.93
CA THR A 176 15.27 44.92 -15.48
C THR A 176 16.14 45.70 -14.48
N VAL A 177 16.35 45.17 -13.28
CA VAL A 177 17.45 45.58 -12.40
C VAL A 177 18.33 44.36 -12.14
N ARG A 178 19.64 44.55 -12.29
CA ARG A 178 20.68 43.52 -12.36
C ARG A 178 21.75 43.84 -11.31
N VAL A 179 22.61 42.86 -10.99
CA VAL A 179 23.91 43.01 -10.28
C VAL A 179 23.82 43.11 -8.73
N PRO A 180 24.77 42.57 -7.93
CA PRO A 180 25.77 41.50 -8.14
C PRO A 180 25.71 40.33 -7.12
N SER A 181 26.46 39.27 -7.42
CA SER A 181 26.95 38.28 -6.44
C SER A 181 28.11 38.84 -5.60
N THR A 182 28.28 38.40 -4.36
CA THR A 182 29.54 38.57 -3.60
C THR A 182 29.84 37.34 -2.74
N THR A 183 31.13 36.98 -2.62
CA THR A 183 31.62 35.69 -2.10
C THR A 183 32.50 35.90 -0.86
N THR A 184 32.43 34.99 0.13
CA THR A 184 33.41 34.81 1.25
C THR A 184 33.57 36.02 2.22
N VAL A 185 34.10 35.94 3.46
CA VAL A 185 35.15 35.08 4.07
C VAL A 185 34.83 34.78 5.56
N THR A 186 35.38 33.68 6.09
CA THR A 186 35.36 33.21 7.49
C THR A 186 36.20 34.08 8.45
N ALA A 187 35.81 34.22 9.73
CA ALA A 187 36.70 34.72 10.79
C ALA A 187 36.43 34.03 12.15
N THR A 188 37.49 33.83 12.94
CA THR A 188 37.53 33.09 14.22
C THR A 188 38.07 33.99 15.35
N THR A 189 38.05 33.53 16.61
CA THR A 189 38.64 34.14 17.84
C THR A 189 37.86 35.34 18.45
N ALA A 190 37.86 35.60 19.77
CA ALA A 190 38.36 34.86 20.95
C ALA A 190 37.63 35.29 22.26
N THR A 191 37.97 34.62 23.37
CA THR A 191 37.50 34.77 24.76
C THR A 191 37.85 36.10 25.48
N ALA A 192 37.03 36.47 26.47
CA ALA A 192 37.40 37.34 27.61
C ALA A 192 36.64 36.90 28.89
N THR A 193 37.16 37.25 30.08
CA THR A 193 36.79 36.70 31.41
C THR A 193 36.48 37.83 32.42
N GLU A 194 36.16 37.47 33.68
CA GLU A 194 35.98 38.35 34.88
C GLU A 194 34.62 39.10 34.98
N THR A 195 34.00 39.35 36.15
CA THR A 195 34.33 39.01 37.57
C THR A 195 33.04 38.92 38.43
N THR A 196 33.13 38.29 39.61
CA THR A 196 32.08 38.25 40.67
C THR A 196 32.08 39.48 41.59
N PRO A 197 31.08 39.63 42.48
CA PRO A 197 31.44 39.59 43.91
C PRO A 197 30.52 38.78 44.85
N THR A 198 31.14 38.43 45.98
CA THR A 198 30.73 37.88 47.29
C THR A 198 29.56 38.57 48.02
N THR A 199 28.99 38.14 49.17
CA THR A 199 28.85 36.87 49.94
C THR A 199 28.10 37.24 51.25
N GLU A 200 27.25 36.38 51.82
CA GLU A 200 26.97 36.41 53.28
C GLU A 200 26.71 35.00 53.86
N MET A 201 27.29 34.72 55.03
CA MET A 201 27.10 33.48 55.83
C MET A 201 25.92 33.69 56.81
N THR A 202 25.25 32.71 57.42
CA THR A 202 25.68 31.76 58.48
C THR A 202 24.44 30.84 58.75
N THR A 203 24.42 29.64 59.37
CA THR A 203 25.31 28.91 60.30
C THR A 203 25.11 27.39 60.14
N ALA A 204 25.99 26.55 60.70
CA ALA A 204 25.92 25.09 60.65
C ALA A 204 25.41 24.43 61.95
N SER A 205 24.97 23.18 61.87
CA SER A 205 24.97 22.17 62.96
C SER A 205 24.89 20.75 62.36
N ALA A 206 25.46 19.75 63.05
CA ALA A 206 26.08 18.59 62.38
C ALA A 206 25.37 17.22 62.53
N SER A 207 25.63 16.38 61.51
CA SER A 207 25.79 14.91 61.50
C SER A 207 24.93 13.99 62.38
N THR A 208 24.37 12.95 61.77
CA THR A 208 24.55 11.56 62.25
C THR A 208 24.32 10.54 61.13
N ASP A 209 25.13 9.48 61.11
CA ASP A 209 25.05 8.40 60.12
C ASP A 209 23.80 7.54 60.25
N ALA A 210 23.18 7.18 59.12
CA ALA A 210 22.30 6.01 59.01
C ALA A 210 22.17 5.56 57.54
N ALA A 211 22.45 4.28 57.28
CA ALA A 211 22.32 3.68 55.95
C ALA A 211 20.87 3.74 55.42
N PRO A 212 20.66 3.86 54.09
CA PRO A 212 19.33 4.06 53.53
C PRO A 212 18.49 2.78 53.56
N ALA A 213 17.65 2.64 54.60
CA ALA A 213 16.62 1.61 54.64
C ALA A 213 15.62 1.78 53.48
N ALA A 214 15.27 0.68 52.83
CA ALA A 214 14.46 0.64 51.62
C ALA A 214 13.05 1.26 51.79
N LYS A 215 12.91 2.55 51.45
CA LYS A 215 11.60 3.21 51.35
C LYS A 215 11.02 3.04 49.95
N LYS A 216 10.02 2.17 49.86
CA LYS A 216 8.98 2.12 48.80
C LYS A 216 8.68 3.54 48.31
N ARG A 217 9.13 3.91 47.10
CA ARG A 217 8.69 5.16 46.46
C ARG A 217 7.19 5.03 46.19
N LYS A 218 6.42 6.00 46.70
CA LYS A 218 4.99 6.14 46.39
C LYS A 218 4.82 6.31 44.87
N ARG A 219 3.81 5.64 44.34
CA ARG A 219 3.37 5.75 42.95
C ARG A 219 2.43 6.96 42.81
N ASP A 220 2.97 8.17 43.03
CA ASP A 220 2.27 9.43 42.86
C ASP A 220 2.69 10.08 41.53
N GLU A 221 2.21 9.51 40.43
CA GLU A 221 2.02 10.20 39.15
C GLU A 221 0.63 9.82 38.64
N SER A 222 -0.30 10.78 38.68
CA SER A 222 -1.67 10.58 38.22
C SER A 222 -1.66 10.40 36.70
N MET A 223 -2.06 9.22 36.25
CA MET A 223 -2.14 8.90 34.82
C MET A 223 -2.96 9.99 34.09
N PRO A 224 -2.45 10.60 33.01
CA PRO A 224 -3.15 11.66 32.27
C PRO A 224 -4.60 11.28 31.95
N GLN A 225 -5.53 12.22 32.10
CA GLN A 225 -6.98 11.96 32.00
C GLN A 225 -7.37 11.26 30.69
N ASN A 226 -6.72 11.59 29.57
CA ASN A 226 -6.94 10.96 28.26
C ASN A 226 -6.60 9.46 28.24
N ILE A 227 -5.58 9.05 29.01
CA ILE A 227 -5.15 7.65 29.13
C ILE A 227 -6.15 6.86 29.98
N ASN A 228 -6.60 7.42 31.12
CA ASN A 228 -7.67 6.83 31.92
C ASN A 228 -8.98 6.69 31.11
N ARG A 229 -9.33 7.71 30.30
CA ARG A 229 -10.50 7.69 29.42
C ARG A 229 -10.42 6.61 28.35
N PHE A 230 -9.24 6.39 27.75
CA PHE A 230 -9.01 5.26 26.84
C PHE A 230 -9.25 3.92 27.54
N LEU A 231 -8.63 3.71 28.71
CA LEU A 231 -8.77 2.46 29.48
C LEU A 231 -10.23 2.18 29.90
N GLN A 232 -10.95 3.21 30.32
CA GLN A 232 -12.36 3.10 30.73
C GLN A 232 -13.30 2.80 29.55
N VAL A 233 -13.07 3.38 28.37
CA VAL A 233 -13.90 3.07 27.19
C VAL A 233 -13.57 1.72 26.60
N VAL A 234 -12.31 1.27 26.66
CA VAL A 234 -11.90 -0.08 26.25
C VAL A 234 -12.65 -1.17 27.02
N SER A 235 -13.04 -0.96 28.28
CA SER A 235 -13.84 -1.94 29.02
C SER A 235 -15.36 -1.85 28.79
N MET A 236 -15.88 -0.76 28.20
CA MET A 236 -17.33 -0.50 28.13
C MET A 236 -17.86 -0.14 26.73
N SER A 237 -17.11 -0.38 25.66
CA SER A 237 -17.55 -0.06 24.29
C SER A 237 -18.62 -1.02 23.77
N THR A 238 -19.85 -0.53 23.62
CA THR A 238 -20.97 -1.22 22.95
C THR A 238 -21.29 -0.60 21.58
N GLY A 239 -22.15 -1.25 20.79
CA GLY A 239 -22.48 -0.86 19.41
C GLY A 239 -21.85 -1.78 18.35
N SER A 240 -21.97 -1.44 17.08
CA SER A 240 -21.40 -2.23 15.96
C SER A 240 -19.87 -2.29 16.02
N SER A 241 -19.28 -3.35 15.47
CA SER A 241 -17.84 -3.61 15.45
C SER A 241 -17.03 -2.43 14.88
N ILE A 242 -17.42 -1.91 13.72
CA ILE A 242 -16.80 -0.72 13.11
C ILE A 242 -16.92 0.55 13.97
N TYR A 243 -18.04 0.75 14.68
CA TYR A 243 -18.19 1.88 15.60
C TYR A 243 -17.30 1.72 16.85
N ARG A 244 -17.22 0.50 17.41
CA ARG A 244 -16.29 0.19 18.51
C ARG A 244 -14.85 0.46 18.08
N ALA A 245 -14.44 -0.04 16.91
CA ALA A 245 -13.09 0.17 16.35
C ALA A 245 -12.76 1.66 16.20
N THR A 246 -13.67 2.41 15.58
CA THR A 246 -13.58 3.87 15.37
C THR A 246 -13.41 4.61 16.70
N LYS A 247 -14.22 4.28 17.71
CA LYS A 247 -14.17 4.91 19.04
C LYS A 247 -12.87 4.59 19.78
N ILE A 248 -12.39 3.35 19.72
CA ILE A 248 -11.14 2.93 20.37
C ILE A 248 -9.94 3.60 19.71
N LEU A 249 -9.86 3.63 18.36
CA LEU A 249 -8.78 4.28 17.62
C LEU A 249 -8.77 5.81 17.80
N ALA A 250 -9.94 6.46 17.78
CA ALA A 250 -10.04 7.89 18.04
C ALA A 250 -9.54 8.26 19.46
N LEU A 251 -9.83 7.43 20.47
CA LEU A 251 -9.32 7.63 21.83
C LEU A 251 -7.84 7.30 21.97
N PHE A 252 -7.33 6.29 21.25
CA PHE A 252 -5.90 6.00 21.17
C PHE A 252 -5.14 7.22 20.62
N TYR A 253 -5.52 7.73 19.44
CA TYR A 253 -4.88 8.89 18.84
C TYR A 253 -5.07 10.17 19.68
N GLY A 254 -6.25 10.35 20.28
CA GLY A 254 -6.50 11.46 21.21
C GLY A 254 -5.62 11.40 22.47
N ALA A 255 -5.32 10.20 22.97
CA ALA A 255 -4.41 10.02 24.09
C ALA A 255 -2.94 10.21 23.69
N VAL A 256 -2.49 9.66 22.55
CA VAL A 256 -1.09 9.83 22.09
C VAL A 256 -0.79 11.28 21.72
N PHE A 257 -1.61 11.92 20.88
CA PHE A 257 -1.38 13.31 20.44
C PHE A 257 -1.81 14.37 21.47
N GLY A 258 -2.49 13.96 22.55
CA GLY A 258 -2.90 14.82 23.66
C GLY A 258 -1.98 14.75 24.89
N ASN A 259 -0.82 14.09 24.78
CA ASN A 259 0.26 14.11 25.78
C ASN A 259 1.53 14.72 25.17
N GLU A 260 2.41 15.23 26.04
CA GLU A 260 3.70 15.81 25.63
C GLU A 260 4.65 14.72 25.11
N ASP A 261 4.86 13.66 25.90
CA ASP A 261 5.60 12.47 25.48
C ASP A 261 4.69 11.50 24.70
N LYS A 262 4.67 11.69 23.39
CA LYS A 262 3.93 10.85 22.43
C LYS A 262 4.53 9.44 22.34
N VAL A 263 5.84 9.29 22.50
CA VAL A 263 6.56 8.02 22.26
C VAL A 263 6.33 7.07 23.43
N ALA A 264 6.55 7.51 24.67
CA ALA A 264 6.24 6.68 25.84
C ALA A 264 4.73 6.38 25.93
N THR A 265 3.88 7.35 25.57
CA THR A 265 2.41 7.14 25.54
C THR A 265 2.02 6.10 24.48
N SER A 266 2.60 6.13 23.28
CA SER A 266 2.28 5.14 22.23
C SER A 266 2.76 3.74 22.62
N LEU A 267 4.01 3.58 23.08
CA LEU A 267 4.57 2.30 23.53
C LEU A 267 3.73 1.67 24.65
N MET A 268 3.21 2.46 25.59
CA MET A 268 2.32 1.97 26.64
C MET A 268 0.92 1.59 26.12
N LEU A 269 0.39 2.30 25.12
CA LEU A 269 -0.98 2.12 24.65
C LEU A 269 -1.13 1.09 23.53
N LEU A 270 -0.11 0.87 22.71
CA LEU A 270 -0.12 -0.05 21.57
C LEU A 270 -0.52 -1.50 21.97
N PRO A 271 0.10 -2.14 22.98
CA PRO A 271 -0.32 -3.48 23.42
C PRO A 271 -1.76 -3.51 23.98
N LYS A 272 -2.24 -2.38 24.51
CA LYS A 272 -3.59 -2.25 25.07
C LYS A 272 -4.63 -2.06 23.97
N LEU A 273 -4.28 -1.36 22.89
CA LEU A 273 -5.08 -1.26 21.67
C LEU A 273 -5.29 -2.64 21.06
N HIS A 274 -4.22 -3.43 20.89
CA HIS A 274 -4.30 -4.80 20.40
C HIS A 274 -5.22 -5.67 21.27
N LYS A 275 -5.00 -5.66 22.59
CA LYS A 275 -5.83 -6.40 23.55
C LYS A 275 -7.31 -5.97 23.52
N ALA A 276 -7.59 -4.68 23.31
CA ALA A 276 -8.96 -4.17 23.18
C ALA A 276 -9.65 -4.71 21.92
N MET A 277 -8.99 -4.65 20.75
CA MET A 277 -9.56 -5.14 19.50
C MET A 277 -9.88 -6.64 19.55
N ARG A 278 -8.97 -7.45 20.13
CA ARG A 278 -9.21 -8.89 20.37
C ARG A 278 -10.35 -9.15 21.36
N HIS A 279 -10.38 -8.45 22.49
CA HIS A 279 -11.41 -8.62 23.52
C HIS A 279 -12.82 -8.38 22.94
N HIS A 280 -12.97 -7.37 22.09
CA HIS A 280 -14.23 -7.03 21.43
C HIS A 280 -14.49 -7.79 20.12
N GLN A 281 -13.66 -8.77 19.78
CA GLN A 281 -13.76 -9.65 18.61
C GLN A 281 -14.05 -8.87 17.31
N ILE A 282 -13.35 -7.76 17.11
CA ILE A 282 -13.58 -6.87 15.96
C ILE A 282 -12.84 -7.45 14.74
N PRO A 283 -13.52 -7.71 13.62
CA PRO A 283 -12.88 -8.25 12.42
C PRO A 283 -11.93 -7.22 11.78
N ILE A 284 -10.86 -7.70 11.16
CA ILE A 284 -9.81 -6.83 10.58
C ILE A 284 -10.37 -5.86 9.52
N THR A 285 -11.40 -6.25 8.78
CA THR A 285 -12.11 -5.37 7.81
C THR A 285 -12.63 -4.08 8.45
N ASP A 286 -13.18 -4.20 9.66
CA ASP A 286 -13.76 -3.08 10.40
C ASP A 286 -12.67 -2.25 11.09
N VAL A 287 -11.61 -2.91 11.57
CA VAL A 287 -10.44 -2.22 12.14
C VAL A 287 -9.71 -1.40 11.08
N ALA A 288 -9.46 -1.97 9.89
CA ALA A 288 -8.83 -1.28 8.77
C ALA A 288 -9.70 -0.12 8.27
N SER A 289 -11.02 -0.32 8.15
CA SER A 289 -11.98 0.73 7.77
C SER A 289 -12.02 1.87 8.79
N ALA A 290 -12.02 1.55 10.09
CA ALA A 290 -11.96 2.53 11.16
C ALA A 290 -10.61 3.26 11.23
N PHE A 291 -9.50 2.57 10.95
CA PHE A 291 -8.16 3.15 10.89
C PHE A 291 -8.07 4.22 9.79
N VAL A 292 -8.47 3.90 8.56
CA VAL A 292 -8.46 4.90 7.47
C VAL A 292 -9.45 6.05 7.67
N ALA A 293 -10.48 5.87 8.52
CA ALA A 293 -11.41 6.92 8.90
C ALA A 293 -10.91 7.83 10.05
N THR A 294 -10.00 7.34 10.91
CA THR A 294 -9.60 8.03 12.16
C THR A 294 -8.15 8.48 12.21
N ALA A 295 -7.24 7.85 11.46
CA ALA A 295 -5.81 8.13 11.53
C ALA A 295 -5.48 9.56 11.03
N PRO A 296 -4.92 10.44 11.88
CA PRO A 296 -4.52 11.78 11.46
C PRO A 296 -3.20 11.78 10.67
N ILE A 297 -3.21 11.17 9.47
CA ILE A 297 -2.06 10.87 8.58
C ILE A 297 -1.09 12.05 8.29
N ALA A 298 -1.50 13.28 8.59
CA ALA A 298 -0.63 14.47 8.56
C ALA A 298 0.38 14.53 9.74
N LYS A 299 0.31 13.61 10.70
CA LYS A 299 1.14 13.52 11.91
C LYS A 299 1.73 12.12 12.02
N ASP A 300 3.03 12.02 12.30
CA ASP A 300 3.71 10.80 12.74
C ASP A 300 3.38 9.51 11.94
N ILE A 301 4.04 9.37 10.79
CA ILE A 301 3.93 8.20 9.91
C ILE A 301 4.38 6.90 10.61
N ALA A 302 5.37 6.97 11.50
CA ALA A 302 5.90 5.78 12.19
C ALA A 302 4.86 5.18 13.13
N LEU A 303 4.21 6.02 13.95
CA LEU A 303 3.10 5.62 14.82
C LEU A 303 1.98 4.91 14.06
N HIS A 304 1.65 5.35 12.84
CA HIS A 304 0.63 4.71 12.01
C HIS A 304 1.03 3.30 11.56
N VAL A 305 2.31 3.08 11.25
CA VAL A 305 2.84 1.76 10.89
C VAL A 305 2.92 0.84 12.12
N ASP A 306 3.26 1.37 13.30
CA ASP A 306 3.22 0.61 14.56
C ASP A 306 1.79 0.18 14.91
N VAL A 307 0.80 1.08 14.79
CA VAL A 307 -0.62 0.75 15.00
C VAL A 307 -1.06 -0.38 14.06
N LEU A 308 -0.73 -0.31 12.77
CA LEU A 308 -1.03 -1.37 11.81
C LEU A 308 -0.34 -2.69 12.17
N SER A 309 0.91 -2.65 12.60
CA SER A 309 1.67 -3.84 13.01
C SER A 309 1.06 -4.56 14.21
N GLU A 310 0.49 -3.81 15.16
CA GLU A 310 -0.23 -4.37 16.30
C GLU A 310 -1.62 -4.90 15.93
N VAL A 311 -2.42 -4.17 15.14
CA VAL A 311 -3.81 -4.57 14.87
C VAL A 311 -3.96 -5.55 13.70
N ALA A 312 -2.95 -5.66 12.83
CA ALA A 312 -2.91 -6.55 11.67
C ALA A 312 -1.61 -7.40 11.65
N PRO A 313 -1.36 -8.24 12.68
CA PRO A 313 -0.07 -8.90 12.86
C PRO A 313 0.15 -10.12 11.94
N THR A 314 -0.89 -10.66 11.31
CA THR A 314 -0.75 -11.79 10.37
C THR A 314 -0.63 -11.31 8.93
N PRO A 315 0.00 -12.08 8.01
CA PRO A 315 0.08 -11.71 6.60
C PRO A 315 -1.29 -11.52 5.93
N SER A 316 -2.31 -12.27 6.37
CA SER A 316 -3.69 -12.14 5.89
C SER A 316 -4.33 -10.83 6.34
N ASP A 317 -4.22 -10.50 7.64
CA ASP A 317 -4.72 -9.24 8.18
C ASP A 317 -4.03 -8.04 7.55
N ALA A 318 -2.72 -8.13 7.36
CA ALA A 318 -1.92 -7.10 6.69
C ALA A 318 -2.37 -6.89 5.23
N ALA A 319 -2.66 -7.97 4.48
CA ALA A 319 -3.19 -7.86 3.12
C ALA A 319 -4.55 -7.13 3.09
N VAL A 320 -5.46 -7.43 4.02
CA VAL A 320 -6.76 -6.72 4.14
C VAL A 320 -6.55 -5.24 4.47
N ALA A 321 -5.63 -4.92 5.41
CA ALA A 321 -5.33 -3.55 5.79
C ALA A 321 -4.71 -2.74 4.64
N LEU A 322 -3.75 -3.32 3.93
CA LEU A 322 -3.10 -2.72 2.75
C LEU A 322 -4.12 -2.46 1.63
N ALA A 323 -4.95 -3.46 1.27
CA ALA A 323 -6.02 -3.30 0.29
C ALA A 323 -7.02 -2.19 0.68
N THR A 324 -7.36 -2.09 1.97
CA THR A 324 -8.25 -1.03 2.49
C THR A 324 -7.62 0.36 2.34
N ILE A 325 -6.32 0.50 2.61
CA ILE A 325 -5.57 1.75 2.41
C ILE A 325 -5.52 2.10 0.92
N THR A 326 -5.17 1.15 0.05
CA THR A 326 -5.15 1.35 -1.42
C THR A 326 -6.49 1.87 -1.93
N GLN A 327 -7.58 1.22 -1.53
CA GLN A 327 -8.94 1.63 -1.88
C GLN A 327 -9.29 3.02 -1.33
N HIS A 328 -8.85 3.37 -0.12
CA HIS A 328 -9.07 4.70 0.47
C HIS A 328 -8.39 5.82 -0.32
N VAL A 329 -7.13 5.60 -0.72
CA VAL A 329 -6.34 6.59 -1.46
C VAL A 329 -6.89 6.78 -2.87
N SER A 330 -7.20 5.68 -3.58
CA SER A 330 -7.64 5.75 -4.98
C SER A 330 -9.11 6.18 -5.17
N ARG A 331 -10.02 5.94 -4.21
CA ARG A 331 -11.43 6.39 -4.33
C ARG A 331 -11.62 7.90 -4.10
N LYS A 332 -10.77 8.55 -3.31
CA LYS A 332 -10.95 9.96 -2.94
C LYS A 332 -10.36 10.90 -3.99
N LYS A 333 -11.14 11.20 -5.05
CA LYS A 333 -10.73 12.11 -6.14
C LYS A 333 -10.11 13.43 -5.66
N ASN A 334 -10.63 13.99 -4.56
CA ASN A 334 -10.18 15.27 -3.98
C ASN A 334 -9.40 15.10 -2.65
N LEU A 335 -8.62 14.02 -2.49
CA LEU A 335 -7.75 13.86 -1.32
C LEU A 335 -6.61 14.91 -1.38
N PRO A 336 -6.41 15.76 -0.35
CA PRO A 336 -5.30 16.72 -0.37
C PRO A 336 -3.95 16.01 -0.50
N MET A 337 -3.11 16.48 -1.44
CA MET A 337 -1.85 15.83 -1.81
C MET A 337 -0.97 15.46 -0.59
N LYS A 338 -0.87 16.33 0.42
CA LYS A 338 -0.11 16.03 1.65
C LYS A 338 -0.61 14.77 2.39
N LEU A 339 -1.93 14.53 2.40
CA LEU A 339 -2.53 13.34 3.02
C LEU A 339 -2.36 12.11 2.13
N GLN A 340 -2.49 12.28 0.82
CA GLN A 340 -2.27 11.22 -0.18
C GLN A 340 -0.83 10.66 -0.11
N VAL A 341 0.17 11.55 -0.14
CA VAL A 341 1.59 11.21 0.01
C VAL A 341 1.86 10.57 1.38
N GLY A 342 1.22 11.05 2.45
CA GLY A 342 1.28 10.42 3.78
C GLY A 342 0.75 8.98 3.80
N TRP A 343 -0.38 8.73 3.14
CA TRP A 343 -0.93 7.38 2.97
C TRP A 343 -0.03 6.47 2.14
N CYS A 344 0.60 6.98 1.07
CA CYS A 344 1.57 6.23 0.27
C CYS A 344 2.78 5.79 1.11
N ARG A 345 3.28 6.66 2.01
CA ARG A 345 4.34 6.29 2.98
C ARG A 345 3.87 5.23 3.98
N VAL A 346 2.70 5.38 4.61
CA VAL A 346 2.17 4.36 5.55
C VAL A 346 1.97 3.00 4.88
N HIS A 347 1.36 2.97 3.68
CA HIS A 347 1.18 1.73 2.93
C HIS A 347 2.52 1.06 2.65
N THR A 348 3.49 1.80 2.12
CA THR A 348 4.78 1.25 1.69
C THR A 348 5.65 0.81 2.88
N LEU A 349 5.72 1.59 3.95
CA LEU A 349 6.44 1.23 5.17
C LEU A 349 5.81 0.03 5.88
N PHE A 350 4.47 -0.08 5.90
CA PHE A 350 3.81 -1.25 6.45
C PHE A 350 4.06 -2.50 5.58
N SER A 351 3.95 -2.39 4.26
CA SER A 351 4.34 -3.45 3.30
C SER A 351 5.79 -3.91 3.49
N HIS A 352 6.72 -2.97 3.70
CA HIS A 352 8.13 -3.26 3.98
C HIS A 352 8.29 -4.01 5.30
N ARG A 353 7.58 -3.60 6.36
CA ARG A 353 7.64 -4.25 7.68
C ARG A 353 7.10 -5.67 7.68
N VAL A 354 6.05 -5.95 6.89
CA VAL A 354 5.56 -7.32 6.64
C VAL A 354 6.30 -8.04 5.50
N LYS A 355 7.34 -7.41 4.93
CA LYS A 355 8.21 -7.93 3.85
C LYS A 355 7.47 -8.31 2.55
N SER A 356 6.33 -7.69 2.26
CA SER A 356 5.54 -7.95 1.06
C SER A 356 5.87 -6.97 -0.06
N LEU A 357 6.92 -7.28 -0.84
CA LEU A 357 7.27 -6.49 -2.03
C LEU A 357 6.15 -6.57 -3.08
N ALA A 358 5.51 -7.72 -3.22
CA ALA A 358 4.37 -7.93 -4.12
C ALA A 358 3.20 -6.96 -3.83
N ALA A 359 2.88 -6.68 -2.56
CA ALA A 359 1.86 -5.70 -2.20
C ALA A 359 2.26 -4.27 -2.58
N THR A 360 3.55 -3.93 -2.52
CA THR A 360 4.05 -2.62 -2.96
C THR A 360 4.03 -2.48 -4.48
N ASN A 361 4.37 -3.55 -5.22
CA ASN A 361 4.30 -3.58 -6.68
C ASN A 361 2.85 -3.49 -7.19
N ALA A 362 1.90 -4.18 -6.54
CA ALA A 362 0.47 -4.02 -6.82
C ALA A 362 0.00 -2.59 -6.53
N PHE A 363 0.40 -2.01 -5.40
CA PHE A 363 0.07 -0.62 -5.05
C PHE A 363 0.65 0.41 -6.03
N LEU A 364 1.84 0.19 -6.57
CA LEU A 364 2.42 1.04 -7.63
C LEU A 364 1.53 1.07 -8.88
N ILE A 365 1.04 -0.11 -9.31
CA ILE A 365 0.11 -0.27 -10.44
C ILE A 365 -1.22 0.44 -10.13
N ASP A 366 -1.80 0.20 -8.94
CA ASP A 366 -3.07 0.81 -8.52
C ASP A 366 -2.97 2.35 -8.33
N ARG A 367 -1.81 2.88 -7.97
CA ARG A 367 -1.55 4.33 -7.92
C ARG A 367 -1.39 4.93 -9.31
N LEU A 368 -0.76 4.24 -10.26
CA LEU A 368 -0.71 4.70 -11.66
C LEU A 368 -2.09 4.67 -12.32
N ALA A 369 -2.92 3.66 -12.03
CA ALA A 369 -4.29 3.56 -12.54
C ALA A 369 -5.25 4.63 -11.96
N ALA A 370 -4.90 5.26 -10.83
CA ALA A 370 -5.82 6.16 -10.13
C ALA A 370 -6.04 7.50 -10.85
N GLN A 371 -7.25 8.04 -10.72
CA GLN A 371 -7.62 9.35 -11.26
C GLN A 371 -6.93 10.52 -10.53
N ASN A 372 -6.54 10.34 -9.27
CA ASN A 372 -5.83 11.32 -8.44
C ASN A 372 -4.32 11.07 -8.36
N ARG A 373 -3.73 10.30 -9.28
CA ARG A 373 -2.29 9.99 -9.32
C ARG A 373 -1.43 11.25 -9.32
N HIS A 374 -0.30 11.23 -8.61
CA HIS A 374 0.64 12.35 -8.57
C HIS A 374 2.09 11.85 -8.47
N LEU A 375 3.07 12.57 -9.02
CA LEU A 375 4.49 12.16 -9.00
C LEU A 375 4.99 11.89 -7.57
N PHE A 376 4.61 12.74 -6.62
CA PHE A 376 4.97 12.59 -5.20
C PHE A 376 4.41 11.32 -4.52
N ASP A 377 3.45 10.61 -5.09
CA ASP A 377 3.05 9.28 -4.61
C ASP A 377 4.23 8.30 -4.77
N PHE A 378 4.88 8.36 -5.93
CA PHE A 378 6.00 7.49 -6.31
C PHE A 378 7.29 7.90 -5.61
N VAL A 379 7.51 9.19 -5.37
CA VAL A 379 8.57 9.68 -4.47
C VAL A 379 8.37 9.14 -3.05
N ALA A 380 7.15 9.18 -2.51
CA ALA A 380 6.88 8.60 -1.19
C ALA A 380 7.10 7.08 -1.13
N ILE A 381 6.78 6.34 -2.19
CA ILE A 381 7.08 4.91 -2.31
C ILE A 381 8.61 4.69 -2.38
N ALA A 382 9.32 5.49 -3.18
CA ALA A 382 10.78 5.47 -3.31
C ALA A 382 11.51 5.66 -1.97
N GLU A 383 11.16 6.72 -1.23
CA GLU A 383 11.70 7.02 0.10
C GLU A 383 11.41 5.91 1.12
N SER A 384 10.24 5.28 1.02
CA SER A 384 9.75 4.32 2.02
C SER A 384 10.27 2.90 1.78
N TRP A 385 10.44 2.49 0.52
CA TRP A 385 11.04 1.22 0.15
C TRP A 385 11.70 1.28 -1.24
N PRO A 386 12.98 1.72 -1.33
CA PRO A 386 13.67 1.93 -2.60
C PRO A 386 13.65 0.75 -3.58
N LEU A 387 13.68 -0.48 -3.04
CA LEU A 387 13.66 -1.73 -3.80
C LEU A 387 12.50 -1.81 -4.80
N ALA A 388 11.34 -1.24 -4.46
CA ALA A 388 10.14 -1.27 -5.30
C ALA A 388 10.31 -0.56 -6.65
N LEU A 389 11.19 0.45 -6.75
CA LEU A 389 11.46 1.15 -8.01
C LEU A 389 12.73 0.66 -8.72
N THR A 390 13.66 0.00 -8.03
CA THR A 390 14.88 -0.54 -8.67
C THR A 390 14.59 -1.55 -9.79
N GLN A 391 13.44 -2.20 -9.76
CA GLN A 391 12.96 -3.12 -10.80
C GLN A 391 12.62 -2.41 -12.13
N LEU A 392 12.49 -1.07 -12.13
CA LEU A 392 12.16 -0.26 -13.31
C LEU A 392 13.40 0.26 -14.07
N ALA A 393 14.61 -0.08 -13.62
CA ALA A 393 15.85 0.38 -14.25
C ALA A 393 15.99 -0.18 -15.68
N SER A 394 16.21 0.71 -16.66
CA SER A 394 16.20 0.37 -18.09
C SER A 394 17.25 -0.65 -18.52
N LYS A 395 18.35 -0.80 -17.76
CA LYS A 395 19.38 -1.83 -17.98
C LYS A 395 19.01 -3.20 -17.40
N ALA A 396 17.84 -3.34 -16.79
CA ALA A 396 17.36 -4.55 -16.12
C ALA A 396 15.94 -4.98 -16.56
N SER A 397 15.15 -4.11 -17.19
CA SER A 397 13.74 -4.38 -17.52
C SER A 397 13.57 -5.15 -18.84
N THR A 398 13.60 -6.49 -18.78
CA THR A 398 13.05 -7.36 -19.85
C THR A 398 11.52 -7.50 -19.76
N SER A 399 10.89 -6.87 -18.76
CA SER A 399 9.45 -6.90 -18.50
C SER A 399 8.74 -5.73 -19.19
N LEU A 400 7.73 -6.04 -20.00
CA LEU A 400 6.87 -5.07 -20.68
C LEU A 400 6.11 -4.20 -19.68
N LEU A 401 5.70 -4.79 -18.56
CA LEU A 401 5.01 -4.07 -17.49
C LEU A 401 5.93 -3.05 -16.82
N ALA A 402 7.22 -3.38 -16.60
CA ALA A 402 8.19 -2.44 -16.06
C ALA A 402 8.47 -1.27 -17.01
N VAL A 403 8.56 -1.51 -18.33
CA VAL A 403 8.69 -0.44 -19.33
C VAL A 403 7.42 0.43 -19.34
N THR A 404 6.24 -0.17 -19.24
CA THR A 404 4.96 0.56 -19.17
C THR A 404 4.84 1.43 -17.92
N VAL A 405 5.19 0.91 -16.74
CA VAL A 405 5.25 1.69 -15.50
C VAL A 405 6.25 2.84 -15.63
N ARG A 406 7.42 2.62 -16.24
CA ARG A 406 8.42 3.67 -16.49
C ARG A 406 7.88 4.77 -17.42
N TYR A 407 7.26 4.40 -18.53
CA TYR A 407 6.65 5.34 -19.48
C TYR A 407 5.60 6.22 -18.79
N LEU A 408 4.70 5.61 -18.00
CA LEU A 408 3.63 6.32 -17.30
C LEU A 408 4.15 7.23 -16.18
N LEU A 409 5.23 6.86 -15.49
CA LEU A 409 5.93 7.78 -14.59
C LEU A 409 6.52 8.97 -15.37
N GLY A 410 7.03 8.74 -16.58
CA GLY A 410 7.53 9.77 -17.48
C GLY A 410 6.45 10.77 -17.91
N THR A 411 5.22 10.33 -18.14
CA THR A 411 4.11 11.26 -18.45
C THR A 411 3.75 12.15 -17.26
N LEU A 412 3.85 11.64 -16.03
CA LEU A 412 3.66 12.44 -14.81
C LEU A 412 4.79 13.46 -14.60
N VAL A 413 6.03 13.10 -14.92
CA VAL A 413 7.18 14.03 -14.91
C VAL A 413 6.96 15.17 -15.90
N ALA A 414 6.66 14.84 -17.15
CA ALA A 414 6.43 15.83 -18.21
C ALA A 414 5.25 16.77 -17.90
N ALA A 415 4.17 16.24 -17.29
CA ALA A 415 3.05 17.06 -16.83
C ALA A 415 3.45 18.05 -15.71
N GLN A 416 4.47 17.72 -14.91
CA GLN A 416 5.02 18.60 -13.86
C GLN A 416 6.13 19.54 -14.36
N ASP A 417 6.71 19.31 -15.55
CA ASP A 417 7.64 20.27 -16.19
C ASP A 417 6.92 21.54 -16.67
N GLY A 418 5.61 21.45 -16.97
CA GLY A 418 4.77 22.58 -17.38
C GLY A 418 4.26 23.49 -16.25
N VAL A 419 4.70 23.31 -15.01
CA VAL A 419 4.25 24.09 -13.83
C VAL A 419 5.40 24.92 -13.29
N GLU A 420 5.29 26.25 -13.39
CA GLU A 420 6.40 27.20 -13.15
C GLU A 420 6.91 27.25 -11.69
N ASP A 421 6.11 26.82 -10.70
CA ASP A 421 6.43 26.89 -9.26
C ASP A 421 7.30 25.71 -8.75
N ARG A 422 8.46 25.47 -9.38
CA ARG A 422 9.45 24.50 -8.88
C ARG A 422 10.31 25.10 -7.77
N THR A 423 10.00 24.72 -6.53
CA THR A 423 10.89 24.97 -5.38
C THR A 423 12.02 23.94 -5.35
N GLU A 424 13.26 24.38 -5.14
CA GLU A 424 14.47 23.52 -5.13
C GLU A 424 14.35 22.33 -4.18
N LEU A 425 13.66 22.52 -3.05
CA LEU A 425 13.34 21.49 -2.04
C LEU A 425 12.59 20.27 -2.58
N GLN A 426 11.92 20.37 -3.73
CA GLN A 426 11.20 19.26 -4.37
C GLN A 426 12.06 18.51 -5.39
N MET A 427 13.20 19.05 -5.81
CA MET A 427 14.03 18.46 -6.87
C MET A 427 14.84 17.25 -6.39
N THR A 428 15.42 17.30 -5.19
CA THR A 428 16.26 16.19 -4.68
C THR A 428 15.51 14.87 -4.57
N PRO A 429 14.30 14.79 -3.95
CA PRO A 429 13.57 13.52 -3.85
C PRO A 429 13.15 12.94 -5.21
N ILE A 430 12.94 13.81 -6.22
CA ILE A 430 12.66 13.39 -7.61
C ILE A 430 13.94 12.84 -8.27
N GLN A 431 15.10 13.46 -8.04
CA GLN A 431 16.39 12.97 -8.52
C GLN A 431 16.77 11.62 -7.90
N ASP A 432 16.52 11.44 -6.59
CA ASP A 432 16.73 10.16 -5.90
C ASP A 432 15.84 9.05 -6.49
N MET A 433 14.56 9.37 -6.78
CA MET A 433 13.65 8.47 -7.49
C MET A 433 14.18 8.11 -8.89
N TYR A 434 14.73 9.06 -9.65
CA TYR A 434 15.37 8.77 -10.94
C TYR A 434 16.59 7.88 -10.80
N ALA A 435 17.44 8.08 -9.78
CA ALA A 435 18.60 7.24 -9.53
C ALA A 435 18.19 5.78 -9.26
N LEU A 436 17.11 5.55 -8.49
CA LEU A 436 16.52 4.22 -8.29
C LEU A 436 15.96 3.62 -9.57
N CYS A 437 15.34 4.44 -10.43
CA CYS A 437 14.94 4.06 -11.78
C CYS A 437 16.13 3.94 -12.76
N GLY A 438 17.39 3.92 -12.32
CA GLY A 438 18.56 3.76 -13.19
C GLY A 438 18.83 4.91 -14.16
N GLY A 439 18.30 6.10 -13.88
CA GLY A 439 18.45 7.32 -14.68
C GLY A 439 17.13 8.07 -14.90
N PRO A 440 17.16 9.18 -15.65
CA PRO A 440 15.97 9.98 -15.96
C PRO A 440 14.81 9.14 -16.49
N VAL A 441 13.60 9.47 -16.04
CA VAL A 441 12.36 8.79 -16.41
C VAL A 441 11.65 9.64 -17.45
N ALA A 442 11.54 9.13 -18.67
CA ALA A 442 10.94 9.81 -19.81
C ALA A 442 9.72 9.03 -20.35
N ALA A 443 8.79 9.73 -20.98
CA ALA A 443 7.65 9.14 -21.69
C ALA A 443 8.10 8.60 -23.06
N ASP A 444 8.97 7.59 -23.04
CA ASP A 444 9.55 6.94 -24.22
C ASP A 444 8.55 5.96 -24.86
N ALA A 445 7.84 6.41 -25.89
CA ALA A 445 6.85 5.61 -26.61
C ALA A 445 7.47 4.58 -27.56
N ASP A 446 8.70 4.80 -28.02
CA ASP A 446 9.43 3.88 -28.88
C ASP A 446 9.85 2.64 -28.08
N ALA A 447 10.35 2.83 -26.86
CA ALA A 447 10.67 1.73 -25.94
C ALA A 447 9.46 0.84 -25.61
N ILE A 448 8.25 1.40 -25.53
CA ILE A 448 7.00 0.63 -25.38
C ILE A 448 6.71 -0.19 -26.64
N THR A 449 6.83 0.44 -27.81
CA THR A 449 6.59 -0.20 -29.10
C THR A 449 7.55 -1.36 -29.32
N ASP A 450 8.85 -1.16 -29.07
CA ASP A 450 9.88 -2.18 -29.11
C ASP A 450 9.61 -3.30 -28.09
N ALA A 451 9.17 -2.98 -26.88
CA ALA A 451 8.81 -3.99 -25.88
C ALA A 451 7.63 -4.86 -26.35
N PHE A 452 6.59 -4.28 -26.95
CA PHE A 452 5.48 -5.06 -27.52
C PHE A 452 5.90 -5.91 -28.74
N LEU A 453 6.85 -5.45 -29.57
CA LEU A 453 7.36 -6.21 -30.71
C LEU A 453 8.26 -7.39 -30.32
N ASN A 454 9.07 -7.23 -29.27
CA ASN A 454 10.04 -8.25 -28.85
C ASN A 454 9.43 -9.31 -27.89
N VAL A 455 8.17 -9.16 -27.49
CA VAL A 455 7.45 -10.10 -26.62
C VAL A 455 6.88 -11.27 -27.44
N ALA A 456 7.53 -12.43 -27.34
CA ALA A 456 6.96 -13.68 -27.84
C ALA A 456 5.73 -14.09 -27.00
N PRO A 457 4.61 -14.53 -27.61
CA PRO A 457 3.37 -14.78 -26.89
C PRO A 457 3.43 -16.07 -26.06
N THR A 458 3.79 -15.92 -24.79
CA THR A 458 3.69 -16.96 -23.76
C THR A 458 2.65 -16.58 -22.70
N ASP A 459 2.07 -17.54 -21.98
CA ASP A 459 1.05 -17.24 -20.96
C ASP A 459 1.57 -16.33 -19.82
N ALA A 460 2.88 -16.34 -19.54
CA ALA A 460 3.50 -15.41 -18.58
C ALA A 460 3.53 -13.96 -19.12
N LEU A 461 3.85 -13.78 -20.40
CA LEU A 461 3.90 -12.47 -21.04
C LEU A 461 2.51 -11.93 -21.37
N LEU A 462 1.50 -12.79 -21.58
CA LEU A 462 0.10 -12.37 -21.68
C LEU A 462 -0.37 -11.57 -20.46
N PHE A 463 0.04 -11.94 -19.25
CA PHE A 463 -0.29 -11.16 -18.04
C PHE A 463 0.28 -9.74 -18.13
N GLU A 464 1.55 -9.60 -18.50
CA GLU A 464 2.19 -8.29 -18.66
C GLU A 464 1.52 -7.46 -19.77
N MET A 465 1.16 -8.07 -20.89
CA MET A 465 0.43 -7.39 -21.97
C MET A 465 -0.96 -6.92 -21.52
N HIS A 466 -1.72 -7.75 -20.79
CA HIS A 466 -3.03 -7.38 -20.24
C HIS A 466 -2.93 -6.18 -19.29
N GLU A 467 -2.04 -6.24 -18.30
CA GLU A 467 -1.87 -5.15 -17.33
C GLU A 467 -1.29 -3.88 -17.97
N SER A 468 -0.39 -4.02 -18.95
CA SER A 468 0.18 -2.88 -19.67
C SER A 468 -0.87 -2.16 -20.51
N ILE A 469 -1.67 -2.88 -21.31
CA ILE A 469 -2.77 -2.28 -22.08
C ILE A 469 -3.83 -1.67 -21.15
N ARG A 470 -4.18 -2.35 -20.04
CA ARG A 470 -5.10 -1.82 -19.03
C ARG A 470 -4.60 -0.48 -18.49
N LEU A 471 -3.35 -0.40 -18.04
CA LEU A 471 -2.75 0.83 -17.52
C LEU A 471 -2.68 1.94 -18.57
N LEU A 472 -2.25 1.65 -19.80
CA LEU A 472 -2.16 2.65 -20.87
C LEU A 472 -3.54 3.22 -21.22
N CYS A 473 -4.57 2.36 -21.37
CA CYS A 473 -5.94 2.80 -21.62
C CYS A 473 -6.54 3.61 -20.46
N LEU A 474 -6.29 3.23 -19.19
CA LEU A 474 -6.76 3.98 -18.01
C LEU A 474 -6.10 5.35 -17.84
N VAL A 475 -4.83 5.49 -18.27
CA VAL A 475 -4.05 6.71 -18.04
C VAL A 475 -4.14 7.68 -19.21
N LEU A 476 -4.13 7.20 -20.45
CA LEU A 476 -4.16 8.00 -21.68
C LEU A 476 -5.56 8.12 -22.32
N GLY A 477 -6.52 7.30 -21.88
CA GLY A 477 -7.78 7.06 -22.58
C GLY A 477 -7.59 6.17 -23.82
N TYR A 478 -8.68 5.56 -24.30
CA TYR A 478 -8.61 4.63 -25.44
C TYR A 478 -8.09 5.30 -26.71
N ALA A 479 -8.64 6.48 -27.07
CA ALA A 479 -8.25 7.21 -28.26
C ALA A 479 -6.76 7.62 -28.22
N GLY A 480 -6.31 8.22 -27.12
CA GLY A 480 -4.92 8.62 -26.93
C GLY A 480 -3.95 7.44 -26.93
N CYS A 481 -4.33 6.31 -26.32
CA CYS A 481 -3.57 5.06 -26.38
C CYS A 481 -3.42 4.53 -27.82
N MET A 482 -4.52 4.50 -28.59
CA MET A 482 -4.54 4.03 -29.98
C MET A 482 -3.91 5.00 -30.98
N GLU A 483 -3.74 6.27 -30.63
CA GLU A 483 -2.98 7.28 -31.38
C GLU A 483 -1.48 7.19 -31.09
N THR A 484 -1.11 7.10 -29.80
CA THR A 484 0.29 7.01 -29.36
C THR A 484 0.93 5.67 -29.76
N PHE A 485 0.16 4.57 -29.75
CA PHE A 485 0.66 3.22 -30.05
C PHE A 485 -0.13 2.55 -31.18
N PRO A 486 0.11 2.90 -32.46
CA PRO A 486 -0.57 2.29 -33.61
C PRO A 486 -0.42 0.76 -33.68
N LEU A 487 0.68 0.21 -33.15
CA LEU A 487 0.89 -1.23 -33.03
C LEU A 487 -0.21 -1.94 -32.23
N LEU A 488 -0.70 -1.34 -31.14
CA LEU A 488 -1.78 -1.92 -30.33
C LEU A 488 -3.09 -2.02 -31.11
N ARG A 489 -3.36 -1.06 -32.00
CA ARG A 489 -4.52 -1.10 -32.90
C ARG A 489 -4.45 -2.29 -33.85
N ASN A 490 -3.27 -2.56 -34.42
CA ASN A 490 -3.04 -3.71 -35.29
C ASN A 490 -3.18 -5.03 -34.52
N LEU A 491 -2.53 -5.13 -33.36
CA LEU A 491 -2.58 -6.30 -32.48
C LEU A 491 -4.01 -6.64 -32.04
N LEU A 492 -4.84 -5.63 -31.74
CA LEU A 492 -6.26 -5.80 -31.41
C LEU A 492 -7.15 -6.07 -32.64
N ALA A 493 -6.71 -5.74 -33.86
CA ALA A 493 -7.44 -6.02 -35.10
C ALA A 493 -7.29 -7.48 -35.57
N GLU A 494 -6.18 -8.14 -35.21
CA GLU A 494 -5.94 -9.56 -35.49
C GLU A 494 -6.92 -10.51 -34.76
N THR A 495 -7.01 -11.74 -35.27
CA THR A 495 -7.86 -12.82 -34.73
C THR A 495 -7.03 -14.00 -34.21
N THR A 496 -5.94 -13.70 -33.49
CA THR A 496 -5.14 -14.71 -32.77
C THR A 496 -5.67 -14.94 -31.36
N CYS A 497 -5.29 -16.05 -30.71
CA CYS A 497 -5.63 -16.34 -29.31
C CYS A 497 -5.14 -15.26 -28.33
N VAL A 498 -4.07 -14.54 -28.67
CA VAL A 498 -3.53 -13.41 -27.91
C VAL A 498 -4.43 -12.19 -28.12
N SER A 499 -4.67 -11.83 -29.37
CA SER A 499 -5.46 -10.66 -29.77
C SER A 499 -6.87 -10.70 -29.18
N VAL A 500 -7.56 -11.84 -29.21
CA VAL A 500 -8.94 -11.94 -28.66
C VAL A 500 -8.98 -11.86 -27.13
N ARG A 501 -7.93 -12.31 -26.42
CA ARG A 501 -7.82 -12.11 -24.96
C ARG A 501 -7.59 -10.63 -24.62
N LEU A 502 -6.64 -9.99 -25.30
CA LEU A 502 -6.36 -8.55 -25.16
C LEU A 502 -7.58 -7.69 -25.52
N LEU A 503 -8.35 -8.09 -26.53
CA LEU A 503 -9.60 -7.44 -26.94
C LEU A 503 -10.66 -7.47 -25.82
N GLY A 504 -10.82 -8.61 -25.15
CA GLY A 504 -11.71 -8.75 -23.99
C GLY A 504 -11.26 -7.92 -22.78
N VAL A 505 -9.95 -7.93 -22.45
CA VAL A 505 -9.40 -7.10 -21.36
C VAL A 505 -9.55 -5.61 -21.65
N THR A 506 -9.33 -5.19 -22.91
CA THR A 506 -9.51 -3.79 -23.32
C THR A 506 -10.97 -3.38 -23.18
N ALA A 507 -11.91 -4.15 -23.75
CA ALA A 507 -13.34 -3.88 -23.64
C ALA A 507 -13.82 -3.82 -22.17
N ALA A 508 -13.37 -4.76 -21.34
CA ALA A 508 -13.70 -4.78 -19.91
C ALA A 508 -13.16 -3.55 -19.17
N THR A 509 -11.96 -3.07 -19.52
CA THR A 509 -11.34 -1.87 -18.93
C THR A 509 -12.15 -0.60 -19.27
N LEU A 510 -12.59 -0.47 -20.53
CA LEU A 510 -13.38 0.69 -20.98
C LEU A 510 -14.78 0.74 -20.34
N LEU A 511 -15.41 -0.41 -20.08
CA LEU A 511 -16.73 -0.49 -19.44
C LEU A 511 -16.68 -0.30 -17.92
N GLU A 512 -15.58 -0.69 -17.28
CA GLU A 512 -15.37 -0.52 -15.84
C GLU A 512 -14.97 0.93 -15.48
N HIS A 513 -14.17 1.57 -16.35
CA HIS A 513 -13.55 2.86 -16.11
C HIS A 513 -13.62 3.75 -17.37
N PRO A 514 -14.82 4.22 -17.78
CA PRO A 514 -14.94 5.13 -18.91
C PRO A 514 -14.16 6.44 -18.65
N CYS A 515 -13.47 6.93 -19.67
CA CYS A 515 -12.78 8.21 -19.62
C CYS A 515 -13.76 9.37 -19.87
N ALA A 516 -13.24 10.57 -20.12
CA ALA A 516 -14.05 11.80 -20.23
C ALA A 516 -15.10 11.80 -21.36
N ASP A 517 -15.04 10.85 -22.29
CA ASP A 517 -16.05 10.60 -23.33
C ASP A 517 -16.60 9.17 -23.19
N GLU A 518 -17.49 8.99 -22.21
CA GLU A 518 -18.08 7.69 -21.85
C GLU A 518 -18.80 7.03 -23.05
N ALA A 519 -19.34 7.83 -23.97
CA ALA A 519 -20.06 7.33 -25.14
C ALA A 519 -19.10 6.70 -26.17
N THR A 520 -17.97 7.35 -26.44
CA THR A 520 -16.96 6.82 -27.37
C THR A 520 -16.32 5.55 -26.82
N ASP A 521 -15.95 5.52 -25.53
CA ASP A 521 -15.37 4.33 -24.89
C ASP A 521 -16.36 3.15 -24.85
N THR A 522 -17.64 3.40 -24.54
CA THR A 522 -18.69 2.36 -24.55
C THR A 522 -18.92 1.80 -25.96
N ASN A 523 -18.93 2.66 -26.98
CA ASN A 523 -19.07 2.23 -28.38
C ASN A 523 -17.85 1.42 -28.87
N ALA A 524 -16.64 1.81 -28.45
CA ALA A 524 -15.43 1.04 -28.73
C ALA A 524 -15.50 -0.35 -28.06
N ALA A 525 -15.83 -0.40 -26.77
CA ALA A 525 -15.98 -1.67 -26.04
C ALA A 525 -17.05 -2.58 -26.66
N LYS A 526 -18.19 -2.03 -27.07
CA LYS A 526 -19.23 -2.79 -27.77
C LYS A 526 -18.70 -3.37 -29.08
N THR A 527 -18.00 -2.56 -29.90
CA THR A 527 -17.39 -3.02 -31.16
C THR A 527 -16.37 -4.15 -30.94
N MET A 528 -15.65 -4.15 -29.81
CA MET A 528 -14.76 -5.23 -29.41
C MET A 528 -15.52 -6.51 -29.04
N ILE A 529 -16.62 -6.39 -28.29
CA ILE A 529 -17.48 -7.52 -27.88
C ILE A 529 -18.19 -8.14 -29.10
N ASP A 530 -18.70 -7.31 -30.01
CA ASP A 530 -19.32 -7.74 -31.27
C ASP A 530 -18.35 -8.52 -32.17
N ARG A 531 -17.03 -8.41 -31.96
CA ARG A 531 -16.00 -9.25 -32.61
C ARG A 531 -15.68 -10.55 -31.84
N LEU A 532 -15.90 -10.60 -30.53
CA LEU A 532 -15.69 -11.80 -29.72
C LEU A 532 -16.87 -12.79 -29.83
N LEU A 533 -18.09 -12.28 -29.89
CA LEU A 533 -19.32 -13.10 -29.94
C LEU A 533 -19.32 -14.12 -31.10
N PRO A 534 -19.02 -13.74 -32.36
CA PRO A 534 -18.98 -14.71 -33.47
C PRO A 534 -17.89 -15.77 -33.31
N VAL A 535 -16.75 -15.43 -32.69
CA VAL A 535 -15.64 -16.38 -32.47
C VAL A 535 -16.06 -17.48 -31.51
N VAL A 536 -16.75 -17.14 -30.41
CA VAL A 536 -17.25 -18.14 -29.45
C VAL A 536 -18.39 -18.97 -30.05
N GLN A 537 -19.29 -18.35 -30.81
CA GLN A 537 -20.46 -19.02 -31.39
C GLN A 537 -20.13 -19.93 -32.59
N ASN A 538 -19.11 -19.60 -33.38
CA ASN A 538 -18.74 -20.38 -34.57
C ASN A 538 -18.18 -21.76 -34.20
N THR A 539 -18.92 -22.82 -34.57
CA THR A 539 -18.54 -24.22 -34.35
C THR A 539 -17.32 -24.68 -35.16
N HIS A 540 -16.97 -23.96 -36.23
CA HIS A 540 -15.81 -24.25 -37.09
C HIS A 540 -14.52 -23.52 -36.67
N CYS A 541 -14.57 -22.63 -35.67
CA CYS A 541 -13.37 -22.00 -35.12
C CYS A 541 -12.52 -23.01 -34.33
N GLU A 542 -11.20 -22.82 -34.35
CA GLU A 542 -10.26 -23.64 -33.57
C GLU A 542 -10.62 -23.62 -32.06
N PRO A 543 -10.65 -24.77 -31.36
CA PRO A 543 -11.00 -24.81 -29.94
C PRO A 543 -10.18 -23.89 -29.04
N SER A 544 -8.89 -23.68 -29.35
CA SER A 544 -8.01 -22.77 -28.58
C SER A 544 -8.45 -21.31 -28.73
N LEU A 545 -8.82 -20.89 -29.94
CA LEU A 545 -9.31 -19.55 -30.27
C LEU A 545 -10.70 -19.29 -29.66
N ARG A 546 -11.59 -20.30 -29.70
CA ARG A 546 -12.90 -20.25 -29.01
C ARG A 546 -12.73 -20.08 -27.50
N ALA A 547 -11.85 -20.87 -26.88
CA ALA A 547 -11.55 -20.76 -25.46
C ALA A 547 -10.93 -19.39 -25.11
N ALA A 548 -10.05 -18.86 -25.96
CA ALA A 548 -9.44 -17.54 -25.78
C ALA A 548 -10.48 -16.41 -25.85
N ALA A 549 -11.40 -16.43 -26.83
CA ALA A 549 -12.48 -15.46 -26.94
C ALA A 549 -13.51 -15.60 -25.78
N ALA A 550 -13.77 -16.82 -25.31
CA ALA A 550 -14.62 -17.06 -24.15
C ALA A 550 -14.01 -16.48 -22.85
N VAL A 551 -12.69 -16.59 -22.64
CA VAL A 551 -12.00 -15.89 -21.55
C VAL A 551 -12.16 -14.37 -21.68
N GLY A 552 -12.08 -13.82 -22.90
CA GLY A 552 -12.32 -12.41 -23.17
C GLY A 552 -13.74 -11.96 -22.78
N LEU A 553 -14.78 -12.70 -23.17
CA LEU A 553 -16.17 -12.41 -22.79
C LEU A 553 -16.41 -12.55 -21.27
N LEU A 554 -15.77 -13.52 -20.62
CA LEU A 554 -15.84 -13.67 -19.16
C LEU A 554 -15.16 -12.52 -18.42
N GLU A 555 -14.09 -11.94 -18.98
CA GLU A 555 -13.48 -10.74 -18.42
C GLU A 555 -14.47 -9.56 -18.46
N VAL A 556 -15.09 -9.32 -19.62
CA VAL A 556 -16.14 -8.30 -19.79
C VAL A 556 -17.31 -8.53 -18.82
N ALA A 557 -17.90 -9.74 -18.80
CA ALA A 557 -19.01 -10.08 -17.93
C ALA A 557 -18.68 -9.93 -16.43
N SER A 558 -17.41 -10.11 -16.04
CA SER A 558 -16.96 -9.93 -14.65
C SER A 558 -16.79 -8.47 -14.20
N ARG A 559 -16.78 -7.50 -15.13
CA ARG A 559 -16.55 -6.07 -14.82
C ARG A 559 -17.70 -5.14 -15.20
N VAL A 560 -18.67 -5.61 -15.98
CA VAL A 560 -19.90 -4.88 -16.29
C VAL A 560 -20.78 -4.74 -15.05
N SER A 561 -21.14 -3.49 -14.71
CA SER A 561 -21.95 -3.18 -13.53
C SER A 561 -23.41 -3.63 -13.62
N ALA A 562 -23.97 -3.70 -14.83
CA ALA A 562 -25.34 -4.14 -15.08
C ALA A 562 -25.45 -5.68 -15.13
N LYS A 563 -26.04 -6.30 -14.10
CA LYS A 563 -26.23 -7.78 -14.04
C LYS A 563 -26.95 -8.36 -15.27
N THR A 564 -27.84 -7.63 -15.92
CA THR A 564 -28.53 -8.05 -17.16
C THR A 564 -27.56 -8.16 -18.33
N LEU A 565 -26.75 -7.13 -18.55
CA LEU A 565 -25.75 -7.07 -19.63
C LEU A 565 -24.60 -8.08 -19.39
N ALA A 566 -24.20 -8.28 -18.13
CA ALA A 566 -23.26 -9.33 -17.77
C ALA A 566 -23.79 -10.75 -18.11
N LYS A 567 -25.09 -11.00 -17.92
CA LYS A 567 -25.75 -12.26 -18.32
C LYS A 567 -25.83 -12.41 -19.85
N GLU A 568 -26.06 -11.33 -20.58
CA GLU A 568 -26.05 -11.31 -22.04
C GLU A 568 -24.69 -11.78 -22.60
N TYR A 569 -23.58 -11.21 -22.11
CA TYR A 569 -22.23 -11.59 -22.55
C TYR A 569 -21.78 -12.98 -22.05
N LEU A 570 -22.30 -13.44 -20.92
CA LEU A 570 -22.04 -14.78 -20.38
C LEU A 570 -22.82 -15.88 -21.13
N SER A 571 -24.01 -15.59 -21.64
CA SER A 571 -24.92 -16.57 -22.27
C SER A 571 -24.27 -17.38 -23.40
N PRO A 572 -23.58 -16.79 -24.40
CA PRO A 572 -22.87 -17.52 -25.45
C PRO A 572 -21.79 -18.48 -24.93
N VAL A 573 -21.11 -18.11 -23.84
CA VAL A 573 -20.09 -18.97 -23.20
C VAL A 573 -20.76 -20.15 -22.51
N LEU A 574 -21.89 -19.94 -21.82
CA LEU A 574 -22.66 -21.02 -21.18
C LEU A 574 -23.31 -21.96 -22.21
N LEU A 575 -23.84 -21.44 -23.31
CA LEU A 575 -24.39 -22.24 -24.41
C LEU A 575 -23.30 -23.10 -25.07
N TRP A 576 -22.12 -22.53 -25.33
CA TRP A 576 -20.98 -23.30 -25.82
C TRP A 576 -20.55 -24.36 -24.81
N PHE A 577 -20.34 -24.01 -23.54
CA PHE A 577 -19.93 -24.94 -22.49
C PHE A 577 -20.94 -26.10 -22.31
N GLY A 578 -22.23 -25.77 -22.24
CA GLY A 578 -23.32 -26.75 -22.13
C GLY A 578 -23.50 -27.65 -23.36
N SER A 579 -23.06 -27.21 -24.54
CA SER A 579 -23.05 -28.06 -25.75
C SER A 579 -21.97 -29.14 -25.75
N GLN A 580 -21.00 -29.07 -24.83
CA GLN A 580 -19.91 -30.06 -24.73
C GLN A 580 -20.29 -31.22 -23.81
N THR A 581 -19.74 -32.40 -24.06
CA THR A 581 -19.89 -33.55 -23.15
C THR A 581 -19.18 -33.28 -21.81
N PRO A 582 -19.57 -33.92 -20.70
CA PRO A 582 -18.91 -33.71 -19.40
C PRO A 582 -17.39 -33.94 -19.44
N SER A 583 -16.92 -34.93 -20.20
CA SER A 583 -15.48 -35.17 -20.40
C SER A 583 -14.80 -34.04 -21.18
N ALA A 584 -15.46 -33.48 -22.19
CA ALA A 584 -14.94 -32.33 -22.96
C ALA A 584 -14.97 -31.01 -22.16
N GLN A 585 -15.95 -30.84 -21.26
CA GLN A 585 -15.99 -29.73 -20.30
C GLN A 585 -14.80 -29.79 -19.34
N LEU A 586 -14.51 -30.96 -18.76
CA LEU A 586 -13.37 -31.15 -17.86
C LEU A 586 -12.01 -31.06 -18.56
N ALA A 587 -11.95 -31.32 -19.87
CA ALA A 587 -10.74 -31.17 -20.69
C ALA A 587 -10.46 -29.72 -21.12
N MET A 588 -11.31 -28.74 -20.77
CA MET A 588 -11.06 -27.34 -21.10
C MET A 588 -9.90 -26.74 -20.30
N PRO A 589 -9.25 -25.66 -20.79
CA PRO A 589 -8.16 -24.99 -20.07
C PRO A 589 -8.58 -24.57 -18.65
N SER A 590 -7.75 -24.92 -17.65
CA SER A 590 -8.05 -24.66 -16.22
C SER A 590 -8.27 -23.17 -15.90
N GLY A 591 -7.60 -22.27 -16.63
CA GLY A 591 -7.83 -20.82 -16.54
C GLY A 591 -9.23 -20.39 -16.98
N LEU A 592 -9.77 -21.02 -18.04
CA LEU A 592 -11.15 -20.79 -18.50
C LEU A 592 -12.15 -21.30 -17.45
N LEU A 593 -11.97 -22.54 -16.97
CA LEU A 593 -12.86 -23.14 -15.96
C LEU A 593 -12.91 -22.31 -14.68
N ARG A 594 -11.74 -21.87 -14.17
CA ARG A 594 -11.65 -21.02 -12.97
C ARG A 594 -12.32 -19.65 -13.19
N LYS A 595 -12.08 -18.99 -14.32
CA LYS A 595 -12.72 -17.69 -14.63
C LYS A 595 -14.22 -17.85 -14.79
N LEU A 596 -14.69 -18.92 -15.44
CA LEU A 596 -16.11 -19.23 -15.60
C LEU A 596 -16.79 -19.43 -14.24
N GLN A 597 -16.24 -20.31 -13.38
CA GLN A 597 -16.74 -20.53 -12.02
C GLN A 597 -16.83 -19.24 -11.22
N ASN A 598 -15.74 -18.45 -11.17
CA ASN A 598 -15.71 -17.19 -10.43
C ASN A 598 -16.75 -16.19 -10.96
N THR A 599 -16.92 -16.10 -12.29
CA THR A 599 -17.85 -15.16 -12.92
C THR A 599 -19.31 -15.57 -12.65
N VAL A 600 -19.62 -16.85 -12.75
CA VAL A 600 -20.97 -17.39 -12.44
C VAL A 600 -21.31 -17.19 -10.95
N VAL A 601 -20.39 -17.52 -10.04
CA VAL A 601 -20.59 -17.35 -8.58
C VAL A 601 -20.77 -15.88 -8.19
N THR A 602 -20.13 -14.94 -8.90
CA THR A 602 -20.27 -13.49 -8.65
C THR A 602 -21.59 -12.91 -9.20
N LEU A 603 -22.17 -13.55 -10.22
CA LEU A 603 -23.39 -13.06 -10.89
C LEU A 603 -24.70 -13.68 -10.38
N ALA A 604 -24.62 -14.84 -9.72
CA ALA A 604 -25.69 -15.40 -8.90
C ALA A 604 -26.22 -14.38 -7.87
#